data_AF-A0A8D1L128-F1
#
_entry.id   AF-A0A8D1L128-F1
#
_cell.length_a   1.000
_cell.length_b   1.000
_cell.length_c   1.000
_cell.angle_alpha   90.00
_cell.angle_beta   90.00
_cell.angle_gamma   90.00
#
_symmetry.space_group_name_H-M   'P 1'
#
loop_
_entity.id
_entity.type
_entity.pdbx_description
1 polymer ?
#
loop_
_entity_poly.entity_id
_entity_poly.type
_entity_poly.pdbx_seq_one_letter_code
_entity_poly.pdbx_strand_id
1 'polypeptide(L)'
;AIPPCIPWKHNACCTADTSWEAHLDVALLYNFSLVHCGLMMPGCQKHFLQAICFYECSPNLGPWIQQVRGAGWGERILDAPLCQEDCEEWWADCRTSYTCKSNWLGGWTWSRGKHRCPARALCHPFPHYFPTPADLCEKIWSHSFKASPERRDSGRCLQKWFEPTRINPNAAVARLFASPAPSWALSYRLMAFALSLSLLS
;
A
#
# COMPACT_ATOMS: atom_id res chain seq x y z
N ALA A 1 15.40 -1.31 16.40
CA ALA A 1 14.32 -1.34 15.39
C ALA A 1 14.85 -1.99 14.14
N ILE A 2 14.09 -2.88 13.50
CA ILE A 2 14.46 -3.48 12.21
C ILE A 2 14.35 -2.40 11.13
N PRO A 3 15.39 -2.18 10.31
CA PRO A 3 15.31 -1.28 9.16
C PRO A 3 14.13 -1.61 8.22
N PRO A 4 13.34 -0.62 7.79
CA PRO A 4 12.07 -0.78 7.09
C PRO A 4 12.00 -1.83 5.96
N CYS A 5 13.07 -2.03 5.18
CA CYS A 5 13.06 -2.95 4.03
C CYS A 5 13.56 -4.38 4.33
N ILE A 6 14.18 -4.63 5.50
CA ILE A 6 14.75 -5.94 5.85
C ILE A 6 13.74 -7.11 5.80
N PRO A 7 12.45 -6.95 6.15
CA PRO A 7 11.49 -8.05 6.09
C PRO A 7 11.37 -8.73 4.72
N TRP A 8 11.75 -8.05 3.62
CA TRP A 8 11.71 -8.60 2.26
C TRP A 8 13.05 -9.16 1.75
N LYS A 9 14.12 -9.14 2.55
CA LYS A 9 15.49 -9.50 2.13
C LYS A 9 15.61 -10.80 1.32
N HIS A 10 14.83 -11.83 1.68
CA HIS A 10 14.92 -13.15 1.07
C HIS A 10 14.11 -13.31 -0.23
N ASN A 11 13.13 -12.43 -0.47
CA ASN A 11 12.29 -12.45 -1.67
C ASN A 11 11.69 -11.04 -1.87
N ALA A 12 12.37 -10.22 -2.68
CA ALA A 12 12.02 -8.82 -2.91
C ALA A 12 11.97 -8.49 -4.41
N CYS A 13 11.14 -7.51 -4.76
CA CYS A 13 11.14 -6.88 -6.08
C CYS A 13 12.13 -5.70 -6.18
N CYS A 14 12.51 -5.11 -5.06
CA CYS A 14 13.41 -3.97 -5.00
C CYS A 14 14.89 -4.41 -5.03
N THR A 15 15.77 -3.50 -5.45
CA THR A 15 17.23 -3.69 -5.37
C THR A 15 17.79 -3.17 -4.04
N ALA A 16 19.06 -3.49 -3.76
CA ALA A 16 19.75 -2.92 -2.60
C ALA A 16 19.78 -1.38 -2.64
N ASP A 17 20.00 -0.79 -3.82
CA ASP A 17 20.03 0.66 -4.01
C ASP A 17 18.68 1.29 -3.74
N THR A 18 17.59 0.75 -4.30
CA THR A 18 16.22 1.23 -4.01
C THR A 18 15.91 1.15 -2.52
N SER A 19 16.32 0.04 -1.88
CA SER A 19 16.14 -0.11 -0.45
C SER A 19 16.93 0.94 0.32
N TRP A 20 18.15 1.28 -0.11
CA TRP A 20 19.00 2.28 0.55
C TRP A 20 18.46 3.71 0.37
N GLU A 21 18.08 4.07 -0.86
CA GLU A 21 17.51 5.38 -1.20
C GLU A 21 16.22 5.67 -0.43
N ALA A 22 15.37 4.65 -0.23
CA ALA A 22 14.18 4.78 0.60
C ALA A 22 14.50 5.32 2.00
N HIS A 23 15.65 4.98 2.58
CA HIS A 23 16.06 5.43 3.92
C HIS A 23 16.83 6.77 3.91
N LEU A 24 17.56 7.08 2.83
CA LEU A 24 18.36 8.30 2.74
C LEU A 24 17.53 9.53 2.38
N ASP A 25 16.85 9.47 1.24
CA ASP A 25 15.98 10.55 0.77
C ASP A 25 14.93 9.98 -0.19
N VAL A 26 13.70 9.93 0.30
CA VAL A 26 12.53 9.52 -0.48
C VAL A 26 12.37 10.33 -1.76
N ALA A 27 12.94 11.56 -1.82
CA ALA A 27 12.93 12.38 -3.02
C ALA A 27 13.72 11.78 -4.20
N LEU A 28 14.61 10.82 -3.95
CA LEU A 28 15.37 10.09 -4.98
C LEU A 28 14.49 9.08 -5.71
N LEU A 29 13.54 8.47 -5.00
CA LEU A 29 12.59 7.50 -5.55
C LEU A 29 11.33 8.19 -6.09
N TYR A 30 10.88 9.24 -5.40
CA TYR A 30 9.62 9.89 -5.70
C TYR A 30 9.75 11.40 -5.72
N ASN A 31 8.85 12.04 -6.45
CA ASN A 31 8.85 13.49 -6.57
C ASN A 31 8.20 14.21 -5.36
N PHE A 32 8.59 13.85 -4.12
CA PHE A 32 8.16 14.54 -2.89
C PHE A 32 9.20 14.46 -1.77
N SER A 33 9.01 15.24 -0.69
CA SER A 33 9.85 15.21 0.51
C SER A 33 9.01 14.94 1.74
N LEU A 34 9.48 14.11 2.69
CA LEU A 34 8.80 13.89 3.97
C LEU A 34 8.81 15.13 4.88
N VAL A 35 9.66 16.12 4.60
CA VAL A 35 9.79 17.34 5.42
C VAL A 35 9.24 18.60 4.73
N HIS A 36 8.29 18.44 3.81
CA HIS A 36 7.70 19.55 3.04
C HIS A 36 6.96 20.59 3.90
N CYS A 37 6.56 20.23 5.13
CA CYS A 37 5.93 21.10 6.12
C CYS A 37 6.72 21.21 7.43
N GLY A 38 8.05 21.03 7.39
CA GLY A 38 8.92 20.97 8.56
C GLY A 38 9.28 19.53 8.94
N LEU A 39 9.84 19.34 10.14
CA LEU A 39 10.26 18.02 10.59
C LEU A 39 9.04 17.11 10.83
N MET A 40 9.03 15.94 10.19
CA MET A 40 8.03 14.90 10.43
C MET A 40 8.37 14.17 11.72
N MET A 41 7.35 13.78 12.48
CA MET A 41 7.56 12.99 13.70
C MET A 41 8.20 11.63 13.37
N PRO A 42 9.16 11.14 14.18
CA PRO A 42 9.87 9.89 13.87
C PRO A 42 8.97 8.67 13.70
N GLY A 43 7.90 8.55 14.50
CA GLY A 43 6.90 7.49 14.36
C GLY A 43 6.20 7.56 13.00
N CYS A 44 5.68 8.74 12.64
CA CYS A 44 5.07 8.99 11.34
C CYS A 44 6.02 8.67 10.17
N GLN A 45 7.26 9.18 10.23
CA GLN A 45 8.28 8.93 9.21
C GLN A 45 8.54 7.44 9.03
N LYS A 46 8.67 6.68 10.12
CA LYS A 46 8.86 5.22 10.09
C LYS A 46 7.75 4.52 9.31
N HIS A 47 6.49 4.94 9.47
CA HIS A 47 5.37 4.34 8.72
C HIS A 47 5.41 4.63 7.21
N PHE A 48 5.88 5.81 6.79
CA PHE A 48 6.09 6.14 5.38
C PHE A 48 7.22 5.31 4.78
N LEU A 49 8.36 5.21 5.47
CA LEU A 49 9.47 4.38 5.04
C LEU A 49 9.05 2.91 4.89
N GLN A 50 8.29 2.39 5.86
CA GLN A 50 7.74 1.03 5.78
C GLN A 50 6.78 0.85 4.59
N ALA A 51 5.92 1.83 4.33
CA ALA A 51 4.98 1.77 3.20
C ALA A 51 5.71 1.81 1.85
N ILE A 52 6.78 2.58 1.73
CA ILE A 52 7.65 2.61 0.55
C ILE A 52 8.33 1.25 0.35
N CYS A 53 8.96 0.70 1.40
CA CYS A 53 9.54 -0.64 1.32
C CYS A 53 8.50 -1.70 0.95
N PHE A 54 7.28 -1.60 1.49
CA PHE A 54 6.21 -2.53 1.15
C PHE A 54 5.81 -2.41 -0.33
N TYR A 55 5.65 -1.19 -0.85
CA TYR A 55 5.31 -0.96 -2.25
C TYR A 55 6.40 -1.43 -3.21
N GLU A 56 7.66 -1.06 -2.94
CA GLU A 56 8.80 -1.34 -3.83
C GLU A 56 9.29 -2.79 -3.74
N CYS A 57 9.26 -3.40 -2.54
CA CYS A 57 9.91 -4.69 -2.31
C CYS A 57 8.94 -5.87 -2.29
N SER A 58 7.64 -5.68 -2.07
CA SER A 58 6.74 -6.82 -1.85
C SER A 58 6.43 -7.60 -3.14
N PRO A 59 6.79 -8.90 -3.21
CA PRO A 59 6.45 -9.74 -4.36
C PRO A 59 4.99 -10.22 -4.33
N ASN A 60 4.20 -9.78 -3.33
CA ASN A 60 2.87 -10.29 -3.05
C ASN A 60 1.76 -9.30 -3.43
N LEU A 61 2.08 -8.26 -4.19
CA LEU A 61 1.12 -7.24 -4.63
C LEU A 61 0.43 -7.56 -5.96
N GLY A 62 0.84 -8.65 -6.63
CA GLY A 62 0.35 -9.06 -7.96
C GLY A 62 -1.17 -8.96 -8.19
N PRO A 63 -2.04 -9.47 -7.29
CA PRO A 63 -3.50 -9.42 -7.47
C PRO A 63 -4.10 -8.02 -7.63
N TRP A 64 -3.37 -6.97 -7.21
CA TRP A 64 -3.83 -5.59 -7.23
C TRP A 64 -3.12 -4.73 -8.27
N ILE A 65 -2.21 -5.31 -9.06
CA ILE A 65 -1.51 -4.60 -10.13
C ILE A 65 -2.49 -4.34 -11.28
N GLN A 66 -2.56 -3.08 -11.71
CA GLN A 66 -3.37 -2.62 -12.84
C GLN A 66 -2.53 -1.76 -13.77
N GLN A 67 -2.84 -1.85 -15.07
CA GLN A 67 -2.24 -1.03 -16.11
C GLN A 67 -2.75 0.41 -16.02
N VAL A 68 -1.84 1.38 -16.04
CA VAL A 68 -2.21 2.80 -16.00
C VAL A 68 -2.21 3.38 -17.41
N ARG A 69 -3.34 3.93 -17.85
CA ARG A 69 -3.40 4.65 -19.13
C ARG A 69 -2.80 6.06 -18.98
N GLY A 70 -1.57 6.23 -19.47
CA GLY A 70 -0.94 7.55 -19.67
C GLY A 70 0.28 7.84 -18.80
N ALA A 71 1.30 8.44 -19.43
CA ALA A 71 2.55 8.99 -18.90
C ALA A 71 3.36 8.11 -17.92
N GLY A 72 4.11 7.15 -18.49
CA GLY A 72 5.39 6.66 -17.94
C GLY A 72 5.32 5.49 -16.96
N TRP A 73 4.21 5.28 -16.26
CA TRP A 73 4.02 4.11 -15.38
C TRP A 73 3.25 3.04 -16.14
N GLY A 74 3.91 1.92 -16.47
CA GLY A 74 3.22 0.79 -17.10
C GLY A 74 2.16 0.20 -16.18
N GLU A 75 2.47 0.11 -14.88
CA GLU A 75 1.65 -0.58 -13.88
C GLU A 75 1.69 0.13 -12.53
N ARG A 76 0.61 0.00 -11.75
CA ARG A 76 0.57 0.37 -10.33
C ARG A 76 -0.37 -0.56 -9.57
N ILE A 77 -0.26 -0.62 -8.25
CA ILE A 77 -1.29 -1.25 -7.44
C ILE A 77 -2.51 -0.33 -7.29
N LEU A 78 -3.70 -0.92 -7.22
CA LEU A 78 -4.94 -0.24 -6.87
C LEU A 78 -5.73 -1.05 -5.86
N ASP A 79 -6.23 -0.37 -4.83
CA ASP A 79 -7.09 -0.91 -3.78
C ASP A 79 -6.53 -2.15 -3.04
N ALA A 80 -5.20 -2.23 -2.88
CA ALA A 80 -4.57 -3.30 -2.11
C ALA A 80 -5.01 -3.23 -0.62
N PRO A 81 -5.63 -4.28 -0.05
CA PRO A 81 -6.31 -4.22 1.25
C PRO A 81 -5.29 -4.17 2.38
N LEU A 82 -5.03 -3.00 2.95
CA LEU A 82 -4.14 -2.84 4.10
C LEU A 82 -4.89 -3.21 5.38
N CYS A 83 -4.27 -4.02 6.25
CA CYS A 83 -4.87 -4.42 7.52
C CYS A 83 -5.25 -3.22 8.40
N GLN A 84 -6.29 -3.39 9.21
CA GLN A 84 -6.86 -2.35 10.06
C GLN A 84 -5.78 -1.69 10.93
N GLU A 85 -5.00 -2.48 11.66
CA GLU A 85 -3.99 -1.95 12.58
C GLU A 85 -2.84 -1.22 11.85
N ASP A 86 -2.40 -1.70 10.68
CA ASP A 86 -1.37 -1.02 9.88
C ASP A 86 -1.78 0.39 9.42
N CYS A 87 -3.09 0.57 9.21
CA CYS A 87 -3.67 1.85 8.81
C CYS A 87 -3.92 2.77 10.00
N GLU A 88 -4.53 2.25 11.07
CA GLU A 88 -4.84 2.99 12.29
C GLU A 88 -3.58 3.48 13.02
N GLU A 89 -2.57 2.63 13.18
CA GLU A 89 -1.30 3.01 13.82
C GLU A 89 -0.56 4.06 13.00
N TRP A 90 -0.55 3.93 11.67
CA TRP A 90 0.06 4.93 10.78
C TRP A 90 -0.59 6.30 10.97
N TRP A 91 -1.92 6.34 10.96
CA TRP A 91 -2.65 7.58 11.18
C TRP A 91 -2.41 8.16 12.57
N ALA A 92 -2.45 7.31 13.62
CA ALA A 92 -2.26 7.71 15.00
C ALA A 92 -0.89 8.37 15.25
N ASP A 93 0.17 7.78 14.70
CA ASP A 93 1.55 8.25 14.82
C ASP A 93 1.82 9.52 13.99
N CYS A 94 0.99 9.78 12.98
CA CYS A 94 1.07 10.97 12.15
C CYS A 94 0.23 12.16 12.65
N ARG A 95 -0.62 11.98 13.67
CA ARG A 95 -1.59 13.02 14.11
C ARG A 95 -0.99 14.40 14.39
N THR A 96 0.25 14.46 14.88
CA THR A 96 0.95 15.72 15.21
C THR A 96 1.96 16.15 14.15
N SER A 97 2.12 15.38 13.07
CA SER A 97 2.87 15.80 11.88
C SER A 97 2.02 16.75 11.05
N TYR A 98 2.66 17.44 10.10
CA TYR A 98 2.02 18.42 9.23
C TYR A 98 2.16 18.03 7.77
N THR A 99 1.16 18.37 6.97
CA THR A 99 1.20 18.27 5.51
C THR A 99 0.41 19.41 4.88
N CYS A 100 0.48 19.53 3.57
CA CYS A 100 -0.26 20.52 2.77
C CYS A 100 -1.10 19.89 1.67
N LYS A 101 -1.12 18.55 1.56
CA LYS A 101 -1.79 17.80 0.50
C LYS A 101 -2.35 16.49 1.03
N SER A 102 -3.50 16.08 0.47
CA SER A 102 -4.13 14.78 0.72
C SER A 102 -3.80 13.70 -0.32
N ASN A 103 -3.13 14.05 -1.42
CA ASN A 103 -2.61 13.11 -2.41
C ASN A 103 -1.19 13.52 -2.79
N TRP A 104 -0.24 12.61 -2.56
CA TRP A 104 1.18 12.85 -2.69
C TRP A 104 1.78 12.24 -3.96
N LEU A 105 0.99 11.53 -4.78
CA LEU A 105 1.45 10.92 -6.03
C LEU A 105 1.94 11.97 -7.05
N GLY A 106 1.40 13.18 -7.00
CA GLY A 106 1.78 14.25 -7.92
C GLY A 106 1.31 15.64 -7.51
N GLY A 107 1.57 16.61 -8.39
CA GLY A 107 1.21 18.01 -8.17
C GLY A 107 2.00 18.65 -7.03
N TRP A 108 3.30 18.36 -6.94
CA TRP A 108 4.26 19.06 -6.08
C TRP A 108 4.96 20.18 -6.86
N THR A 109 5.42 21.20 -6.16
CA THR A 109 6.21 22.28 -6.79
C THR A 109 7.70 22.02 -6.54
N TRP A 110 8.48 21.94 -7.61
CA TRP A 110 9.93 21.87 -7.51
C TRP A 110 10.52 23.28 -7.37
N SER A 111 11.28 23.50 -6.30
CA SER A 111 11.95 24.79 -6.08
C SER A 111 13.20 24.58 -5.22
N ARG A 112 14.28 25.31 -5.49
CA ARG A 112 15.56 25.22 -4.73
C ARG A 112 16.00 23.77 -4.46
N GLY A 113 15.90 22.90 -5.47
CA GLY A 113 16.33 21.50 -5.40
C GLY A 113 15.48 20.57 -4.51
N LYS A 114 14.28 20.97 -4.09
CA LYS A 114 13.38 20.14 -3.27
C LYS A 114 11.93 20.26 -3.71
N HIS A 115 11.18 19.18 -3.58
CA HIS A 115 9.73 19.18 -3.72
C HIS A 115 9.07 19.88 -2.53
N ARG A 116 8.20 20.85 -2.82
CA ARG A 116 7.51 21.70 -1.85
C ARG A 116 6.01 21.71 -2.09
N CYS A 117 5.29 22.17 -1.07
CA CYS A 117 3.87 22.48 -1.15
C CYS A 117 3.57 23.41 -2.33
N PRO A 118 2.50 23.14 -3.09
CA PRO A 118 2.00 24.03 -4.12
C PRO A 118 1.69 25.42 -3.60
N ALA A 119 1.68 26.41 -4.50
CA ALA A 119 1.24 27.75 -4.15
C ALA A 119 -0.15 27.71 -3.49
N ARG A 120 -0.30 28.41 -2.36
CA ARG A 120 -1.53 28.48 -1.53
C ARG A 120 -1.91 27.20 -0.77
N ALA A 121 -1.18 26.09 -0.93
CA ALA A 121 -1.35 24.92 -0.08
C ALA A 121 -0.66 25.15 1.27
N LEU A 122 -1.46 25.44 2.30
CA LEU A 122 -0.96 25.74 3.64
C LEU A 122 -0.64 24.45 4.42
N CYS A 123 0.37 24.50 5.27
CA CYS A 123 0.67 23.38 6.16
C CYS A 123 -0.32 23.34 7.32
N HIS A 124 -1.04 22.23 7.44
CA HIS A 124 -1.93 21.92 8.56
C HIS A 124 -1.58 20.56 9.19
N PRO A 125 -2.02 20.30 10.43
CA PRO A 125 -1.88 18.98 11.02
C PRO A 125 -2.49 17.90 10.11
N PHE A 126 -1.89 16.71 10.07
CA PHE A 126 -2.37 15.59 9.25
C PHE A 126 -3.89 15.36 9.33
N PRO A 127 -4.55 15.40 10.51
CA PRO A 127 -6.00 15.23 10.62
C PRO A 127 -6.85 16.23 9.80
N HIS A 128 -6.29 17.38 9.43
CA HIS A 128 -6.97 18.34 8.54
C HIS A 128 -7.11 17.78 7.11
N TYR A 129 -6.07 17.14 6.59
CA TYR A 129 -6.06 16.55 5.25
C TYR A 129 -6.54 15.10 5.23
N PHE A 130 -6.42 14.42 6.37
CA PHE A 130 -6.77 13.01 6.57
C PHE A 130 -7.61 12.85 7.86
N PRO A 131 -8.92 13.16 7.82
CA PRO A 131 -9.76 13.14 9.02
C PRO A 131 -9.84 11.77 9.72
N THR A 132 -9.75 10.68 8.96
CA THR A 132 -9.79 9.31 9.47
C THR A 132 -8.56 8.49 9.04
N PRO A 133 -8.30 7.33 9.66
CA PRO A 133 -7.26 6.40 9.19
C PRO A 133 -7.44 6.01 7.72
N ALA A 134 -8.67 5.70 7.30
CA ALA A 134 -8.97 5.35 5.91
C ALA A 134 -8.62 6.49 4.96
N ASP A 135 -8.90 7.75 5.33
CA ASP A 135 -8.50 8.90 4.51
C ASP A 135 -7.00 8.93 4.24
N LEU A 136 -6.17 8.64 5.25
CA LEU A 136 -4.71 8.59 5.08
C LEU A 136 -4.31 7.45 4.14
N CYS A 137 -4.69 6.21 4.46
CA CYS A 137 -4.21 5.02 3.76
C CYS A 137 -4.67 4.99 2.30
N GLU A 138 -5.88 5.46 2.02
CA GLU A 138 -6.46 5.45 0.69
C GLU A 138 -6.01 6.63 -0.16
N LYS A 139 -6.07 7.86 0.38
CA LYS A 139 -5.90 9.06 -0.46
C LYS A 139 -4.44 9.42 -0.70
N ILE A 140 -3.56 9.15 0.26
CA ILE A 140 -2.19 9.67 0.20
C ILE A 140 -1.43 9.20 -1.03
N TRP A 141 -1.66 7.95 -1.46
CA TRP A 141 -1.08 7.36 -2.66
C TRP A 141 -2.15 7.07 -3.73
N SER A 142 -3.20 7.88 -3.80
CA SER A 142 -4.20 7.82 -4.87
C SER A 142 -4.82 6.44 -5.06
N HIS A 143 -5.32 5.84 -3.98
CA HIS A 143 -5.91 4.51 -3.93
C HIS A 143 -4.94 3.37 -4.25
N SER A 144 -3.64 3.53 -3.98
CA SER A 144 -2.72 2.37 -3.99
C SER A 144 -3.15 1.32 -2.95
N PHE A 145 -3.56 1.78 -1.77
CA PHE A 145 -4.08 0.93 -0.70
C PHE A 145 -5.55 1.24 -0.43
N LYS A 146 -6.25 0.24 0.10
CA LYS A 146 -7.62 0.34 0.61
C LYS A 146 -7.64 -0.08 2.07
N ALA A 147 -8.34 0.66 2.94
CA ALA A 147 -8.46 0.25 4.34
C ALA A 147 -9.33 -1.01 4.44
N SER A 148 -8.78 -2.09 5.01
CA SER A 148 -9.53 -3.32 5.28
C SER A 148 -10.07 -3.32 6.70
N PRO A 149 -11.29 -3.82 6.95
CA PRO A 149 -11.78 -4.08 8.30
C PRO A 149 -11.13 -5.34 8.93
N GLU A 150 -10.37 -6.09 8.14
CA GLU A 150 -9.70 -7.30 8.61
C GLU A 150 -8.45 -6.96 9.43
N ARG A 151 -8.25 -7.74 10.49
CA ARG A 151 -7.10 -7.59 11.37
C ARG A 151 -5.86 -8.27 10.82
N ARG A 152 -4.69 -7.84 11.29
CA ARG A 152 -3.42 -8.57 11.09
C ARG A 152 -3.59 -10.07 11.37
N ASP A 153 -2.87 -10.89 10.62
CA ASP A 153 -2.86 -12.35 10.70
C ASP A 153 -4.19 -13.07 10.39
N SER A 154 -5.22 -12.34 9.96
CA SER A 154 -6.49 -12.94 9.47
C SER A 154 -6.35 -13.74 8.17
N GLY A 155 -5.26 -13.51 7.43
CA GLY A 155 -5.06 -14.03 6.06
C GLY A 155 -5.92 -13.33 5.00
N ARG A 156 -6.61 -12.25 5.35
CA ARG A 156 -7.56 -11.53 4.47
C ARG A 156 -7.18 -10.08 4.17
N CYS A 157 -6.06 -9.60 4.71
CA CYS A 157 -5.49 -8.28 4.43
C CYS A 157 -3.97 -8.33 4.41
N LEU A 158 -3.37 -7.34 3.76
CA LEU A 158 -1.93 -7.18 3.63
C LEU A 158 -1.36 -6.41 4.83
N GLN A 159 -0.23 -6.89 5.32
CA GLN A 159 0.53 -6.30 6.41
C GLN A 159 1.79 -5.64 5.83
N LYS A 160 1.99 -4.34 6.11
CA LYS A 160 3.28 -3.69 5.84
C LYS A 160 4.26 -3.90 6.99
N TRP A 161 3.78 -4.26 8.18
CA TRP A 161 4.59 -4.65 9.33
C TRP A 161 4.52 -6.15 9.61
N PHE A 162 5.66 -6.83 9.58
CA PHE A 162 5.79 -8.23 10.03
C PHE A 162 7.23 -8.54 10.42
N GLU A 163 7.41 -9.57 11.25
CA GLU A 163 8.73 -10.02 11.69
C GLU A 163 9.50 -10.73 10.56
N PRO A 164 10.75 -10.32 10.23
CA PRO A 164 11.55 -10.93 9.16
C PRO A 164 11.86 -12.42 9.37
N THR A 165 11.82 -12.87 10.63
CA THR A 165 12.11 -14.26 11.00
C THR A 165 10.93 -15.19 10.77
N ARG A 166 9.73 -14.64 10.49
CA ARG A 166 8.53 -15.39 10.18
C ARG A 166 8.33 -15.45 8.66
N ILE A 167 7.55 -16.45 8.24
CA ILE A 167 7.08 -16.54 6.86
C ILE A 167 6.27 -15.27 6.55
N ASN A 168 6.57 -14.61 5.43
CA ASN A 168 5.86 -13.41 5.00
C ASN A 168 4.34 -13.69 4.90
N PRO A 169 3.49 -13.05 5.73
CA PRO A 169 2.06 -13.36 5.82
C PRO A 169 1.31 -12.97 4.54
N ASN A 170 1.85 -12.04 3.75
CA ASN A 170 1.23 -11.55 2.53
C ASN A 170 1.21 -12.60 1.42
N ALA A 171 2.07 -13.63 1.49
CA ALA A 171 2.08 -14.71 0.51
C ALA A 171 0.76 -15.50 0.52
N ALA A 172 0.19 -15.77 1.70
CA ALA A 172 -1.10 -16.46 1.81
C ALA A 172 -2.25 -15.58 1.32
N VAL A 173 -2.22 -14.28 1.68
CA VAL A 173 -3.21 -13.29 1.26
C VAL A 173 -3.20 -13.17 -0.27
N ALA A 174 -2.04 -12.99 -0.90
CA ALA A 174 -1.94 -12.88 -2.35
C ALA A 174 -2.48 -14.11 -3.08
N ARG A 175 -2.25 -15.32 -2.56
CA ARG A 175 -2.81 -16.57 -3.13
C ARG A 175 -4.33 -16.64 -3.02
N LEU A 176 -4.89 -16.18 -1.90
CA LEU A 176 -6.34 -16.12 -1.71
C LEU A 176 -6.99 -15.23 -2.76
N PHE A 177 -6.45 -14.03 -2.98
CA PHE A 177 -7.00 -13.05 -3.92
C PHE A 177 -6.65 -13.33 -5.39
N ALA A 178 -5.62 -14.13 -5.67
CA ALA A 178 -5.32 -14.62 -7.01
C ALA A 178 -6.19 -15.81 -7.44
N SER A 179 -6.79 -16.51 -6.47
CA SER A 179 -7.57 -17.72 -6.77
C SER A 179 -8.90 -17.32 -7.43
N PRO A 180 -9.24 -17.88 -8.61
CA PRO A 180 -10.57 -17.68 -9.16
C PRO A 180 -11.59 -18.21 -8.15
N ALA A 181 -12.68 -17.46 -7.93
CA ALA A 181 -13.78 -17.92 -7.10
C ALA A 181 -14.19 -19.34 -7.55
N PRO A 182 -14.54 -20.26 -6.63
CA PRO A 182 -15.05 -21.56 -7.03
C PRO A 182 -16.23 -21.30 -7.96
N SER A 183 -16.15 -21.83 -9.18
CA SER A 183 -17.18 -21.69 -10.20
C SER A 183 -18.40 -22.47 -9.74
N TRP A 184 -19.22 -21.86 -8.88
CA TRP A 184 -20.56 -22.37 -8.56
C TRP A 184 -21.39 -22.57 -9.84
N ALA A 185 -21.02 -21.90 -10.93
CA ALA A 185 -21.53 -22.12 -12.29
C ALA A 185 -21.18 -23.48 -12.92
N LEU A 186 -20.02 -24.10 -12.61
CA LEU A 186 -19.70 -25.45 -13.09
C LEU A 186 -20.45 -26.52 -12.27
N SER A 187 -20.62 -26.30 -10.96
CA SER A 187 -21.40 -27.18 -10.09
C SER A 187 -22.86 -27.28 -10.53
N TYR A 188 -23.49 -26.15 -10.89
CA TYR A 188 -24.87 -26.14 -11.39
C TYR A 188 -25.01 -26.85 -12.74
N ARG A 189 -24.04 -26.70 -13.66
CA ARG A 189 -24.10 -27.37 -14.97
C ARG A 189 -23.92 -28.88 -14.87
N LEU A 190 -23.02 -29.36 -14.01
CA LEU A 190 -22.82 -30.79 -13.78
C LEU A 190 -24.01 -31.44 -13.08
N MET A 191 -24.62 -30.76 -12.11
CA MET A 191 -25.86 -31.24 -11.48
C MET A 191 -27.05 -31.24 -12.44
N ALA A 192 -27.21 -30.19 -13.26
CA ALA A 192 -28.28 -30.13 -14.26
C ALA A 192 -28.14 -31.21 -15.35
N PHE A 193 -26.91 -31.55 -15.76
CA PHE A 193 -26.65 -32.63 -16.71
C PHE A 193 -26.92 -34.02 -16.12
N ALA A 194 -26.56 -34.23 -14.84
CA ALA A 194 -26.85 -35.49 -14.16
C ALA A 194 -28.37 -35.71 -13.95
N LEU A 195 -29.12 -34.64 -13.69
CA LEU A 195 -30.58 -34.67 -13.57
C LEU A 195 -31.29 -34.92 -14.91
N SER A 196 -30.75 -34.43 -16.03
CA SER A 196 -31.33 -34.73 -17.35
C SER A 196 -31.05 -36.18 -17.79
N LEU A 197 -29.85 -36.72 -17.54
CA LEU A 197 -29.52 -38.11 -17.86
C LEU A 197 -30.36 -39.14 -17.09
N SER A 198 -30.80 -38.82 -15.87
CA SER A 198 -31.64 -39.68 -15.04
C SER A 198 -33.14 -39.62 -15.37
N LEU A 199 -33.56 -38.66 -16.20
CA LEU A 199 -34.94 -38.55 -16.73
C LEU A 199 -35.10 -39.20 -18.11
N LEU A 200 -33.98 -39.63 -18.74
CA LEU A 200 -33.95 -40.30 -20.05
C LEU A 200 -33.68 -41.82 -19.96
N SER A 201 -33.59 -42.40 -18.76
CA SER A 201 -33.59 -43.85 -18.50
C SER A 201 -34.90 -44.27 -17.86
#